data_AF-A0A9N9FHA4-F1
#
_entry.id   AF-A0A9N9FHA4-F1
#
_cell.length_a   1.000
_cell.length_b   1.000
_cell.length_c   1.000
_cell.angle_alpha   90.00
_cell.angle_beta   90.00
_cell.angle_gamma   90.00
#
_symmetry.space_group_name_H-M   'P 1'
#
loop_
_entity.id
_entity.type
_entity.pdbx_description
1 polymer ?
#
loop_
_entity_poly.entity_id
_entity_poly.type
_entity_poly.pdbx_seq_one_letter_code
_entity_poly.pdbx_strand_id
1 'polypeptide(L)'
;MGGSDDSSSTFTSSFTPSVPAIDQSLWQLAEWFGSGSNWQYDFAKWIILATEESRESSEQPNIETGLKIIHREIEEIYTAGMIPKETYNPCLDLIKKCKSFRLNHDKDKRDNLLHTTFNFLQVKLNEAVHIINMLKRLSIEQRLVLRFMTHQKVQAKIAFLRTTLKSHKTTHMERYHCITNPYYVEVLKEKNAAVHECNNLKASVQAVRNSNSELNQRYSELFNVHSRLLNVNKELNEFKENNENLYNDKVNENKILTTKNEQLIVTNKELKDQLKEKEALEKQGEEIVKEVMANNVKVTQERDKIKSAYEANIKQHQEESKELLQEVKSAKEEATTYQAALGSATNIRWSDSTLNNPIQITKDIENLQHSLTDFTKVKGKTIKINEDAAKQLLADYKCKAILDSKEIKNYLAGALQRMILETIFHFADGLFKYAKHANSFSDKLLESYIVYYASYLIEYTNILTTTREGKDSVTAVTPVKIRQQVYAALGSRGFANSNHPLVSQLVNKILFKMEKYREVIDDEKKNELRSDAGKVIRAGLQLWFCLKAQEPIAKIQWFKPGAHLESHLTVGNWENENIKEMEVDFAYFPLIMSEHDNQVFSKAQVFVRPKENGRIKRFLSYIS
;
A
#
# COMPACT_ATOMS: atom_id res chain seq x y z
N MET A 1 19.10 45.26 -12.86
CA MET A 1 18.93 43.94 -13.49
C MET A 1 19.11 42.90 -12.40
N GLY A 2 18.11 42.04 -12.16
CA GLY A 2 18.13 41.04 -11.07
C GLY A 2 18.11 41.67 -9.67
N GLY A 3 17.16 41.42 -8.79
CA GLY A 3 16.21 40.31 -8.73
C GLY A 3 16.48 39.55 -7.44
N SER A 4 15.93 40.06 -6.33
CA SER A 4 16.13 39.49 -5.00
C SER A 4 14.81 39.50 -4.20
N ASP A 5 14.77 38.57 -3.25
CA ASP A 5 13.92 38.56 -2.05
C ASP A 5 12.44 38.18 -2.24
N ASP A 6 12.21 36.86 -2.31
CA ASP A 6 10.99 36.23 -1.85
C ASP A 6 10.73 36.58 -0.37
N SER A 7 9.67 37.34 -0.11
CA SER A 7 9.06 37.44 1.21
C SER A 7 7.54 37.40 1.06
N SER A 8 6.95 36.20 1.12
CA SER A 8 5.50 36.03 1.22
C SER A 8 5.11 35.71 2.67
N SER A 9 4.36 36.63 3.25
CA SER A 9 3.84 36.54 4.61
C SER A 9 2.60 35.65 4.68
N THR A 10 2.47 34.94 5.81
CA THR A 10 1.25 34.24 6.19
C THR A 10 0.04 35.19 6.24
N PHE A 11 -1.01 34.85 5.48
CA PHE A 11 -2.37 35.27 5.79
C PHE A 11 -3.29 34.07 5.93
N THR A 12 -3.97 34.01 7.07
CA THR A 12 -4.93 32.97 7.44
C THR A 12 -6.19 33.06 6.58
N SER A 13 -6.60 31.93 5.99
CA SER A 13 -7.99 31.74 5.55
C SER A 13 -8.58 30.50 6.22
N SER A 14 -9.60 30.72 7.04
CA SER A 14 -10.34 29.68 7.74
C SER A 14 -11.31 28.99 6.79
N PHE A 15 -10.86 27.94 6.10
CA PHE A 15 -11.74 27.07 5.34
C PHE A 15 -12.45 26.07 6.27
N THR A 16 -13.67 26.41 6.70
CA THR A 16 -14.65 25.39 7.06
C THR A 16 -15.11 24.67 5.79
N PRO A 17 -14.93 23.35 5.64
CA PRO A 17 -15.48 22.63 4.51
C PRO A 17 -16.99 22.52 4.70
N SER A 18 -17.77 23.31 3.94
CA SER A 18 -19.19 23.04 3.77
C SER A 18 -19.32 21.71 3.04
N VAL A 19 -19.84 20.68 3.74
CA VAL A 19 -20.18 19.41 3.11
C VAL A 19 -21.27 19.70 2.06
N PRO A 20 -21.03 19.48 0.76
CA PRO A 20 -22.04 19.74 -0.26
C PRO A 20 -23.18 18.75 -0.06
N ALA A 21 -24.39 19.27 0.15
CA ALA A 21 -25.59 18.44 0.19
C ALA A 21 -25.72 17.69 -1.14
N ILE A 22 -25.99 16.37 -1.07
CA ILE A 22 -26.12 15.53 -2.26
C ILE A 22 -27.34 16.01 -3.07
N ASP A 23 -27.09 16.48 -4.29
CA ASP A 23 -28.09 16.92 -5.26
C ASP A 23 -29.18 15.86 -5.44
N GLN A 24 -30.45 16.25 -5.33
CA GLN A 24 -31.63 15.38 -5.44
C GLN A 24 -31.64 14.56 -6.75
N SER A 25 -31.06 15.09 -7.83
CA SER A 25 -30.93 14.37 -9.10
C SER A 25 -29.89 13.23 -9.05
N LEU A 26 -28.88 13.31 -8.17
CA LEU A 26 -27.96 12.20 -7.90
C LEU A 26 -28.63 11.10 -7.08
N TRP A 27 -29.53 11.46 -6.15
CA TRP A 27 -30.35 10.47 -5.44
C TRP A 27 -31.30 9.72 -6.39
N GLN A 28 -31.98 10.43 -7.29
CA GLN A 28 -32.83 9.80 -8.32
C GLN A 28 -32.03 8.85 -9.24
N LEU A 29 -30.78 9.20 -9.57
CA LEU A 29 -29.88 8.30 -10.30
C LEU A 29 -29.55 7.04 -9.47
N ALA A 30 -29.23 7.20 -8.18
CA ALA A 30 -28.95 6.07 -7.29
C ALA A 30 -30.18 5.16 -7.12
N GLU A 31 -31.38 5.72 -6.98
CA GLU A 31 -32.65 4.98 -6.98
C GLU A 31 -32.93 4.30 -8.32
N TRP A 32 -32.56 4.90 -9.44
CA TRP A 32 -32.65 4.26 -10.75
C TRP A 32 -31.73 3.04 -10.86
N PHE A 33 -30.51 3.07 -10.29
CA PHE A 33 -29.66 1.87 -10.17
C PHE A 33 -30.15 0.89 -9.09
N GLY A 34 -30.80 1.39 -8.03
CA GLY A 34 -31.41 0.58 -6.96
C GLY A 34 -32.68 -0.16 -7.39
N SER A 35 -33.47 0.39 -8.30
CA SER A 35 -34.70 -0.21 -8.82
C SER A 35 -34.43 -1.27 -9.91
N GLY A 36 -35.17 -2.37 -9.87
CA GLY A 36 -35.07 -3.43 -10.86
C GLY A 36 -35.67 -4.75 -10.38
N SER A 37 -36.67 -5.28 -11.09
CA SER A 37 -37.26 -6.58 -10.81
C SER A 37 -36.35 -7.72 -11.26
N ASN A 38 -35.78 -7.65 -12.47
CA ASN A 38 -35.05 -8.75 -13.09
C ASN A 38 -33.51 -8.56 -13.11
N TRP A 39 -32.76 -9.65 -12.88
CA TRP A 39 -31.29 -9.66 -12.79
C TRP A 39 -30.61 -9.21 -14.09
N GLN A 40 -31.20 -9.52 -15.23
CA GLN A 40 -30.68 -9.12 -16.55
C GLN A 40 -30.71 -7.59 -16.74
N TYR A 41 -31.65 -6.89 -16.11
CA TYR A 41 -31.71 -5.42 -16.13
C TYR A 41 -30.69 -4.81 -15.16
N ASP A 42 -30.47 -5.41 -13.99
CA ASP A 42 -29.36 -5.02 -13.11
C ASP A 42 -28.00 -5.25 -13.80
N PHE A 43 -27.86 -6.33 -14.57
CA PHE A 43 -26.67 -6.60 -15.38
C PHE A 43 -26.45 -5.55 -16.48
N ALA A 44 -27.48 -5.22 -17.26
CA ALA A 44 -27.39 -4.17 -18.26
C ALA A 44 -27.06 -2.80 -17.63
N LYS A 45 -27.60 -2.49 -16.44
CA LYS A 45 -27.20 -1.31 -15.65
C LYS A 45 -25.73 -1.37 -15.23
N TRP A 46 -25.22 -2.52 -14.80
CA TRP A 46 -23.80 -2.71 -14.51
C TRP A 46 -22.91 -2.47 -15.74
N ILE A 47 -23.34 -2.88 -16.93
CA ILE A 47 -22.65 -2.61 -18.20
C ILE A 47 -22.58 -1.11 -18.52
N ILE A 48 -23.62 -0.31 -18.23
CA ILE A 48 -23.57 1.15 -18.37
C ILE A 48 -22.48 1.74 -17.46
N LEU A 49 -22.42 1.31 -16.18
CA LEU A 49 -21.41 1.77 -15.23
C LEU A 49 -19.97 1.35 -15.61
N ALA A 50 -19.80 0.17 -16.19
CA ALA A 50 -18.51 -0.30 -16.72
C ALA A 50 -18.09 0.45 -18.00
N THR A 51 -19.05 1.00 -18.74
CA THR A 51 -18.82 1.73 -20.01
C THR A 51 -18.46 3.19 -19.79
N GLU A 52 -19.07 3.85 -18.79
CA GLU A 52 -18.76 5.24 -18.43
C GLU A 52 -17.54 5.42 -17.51
N GLU A 53 -16.84 4.33 -17.15
CA GLU A 53 -15.58 4.43 -16.42
C GLU A 53 -14.42 4.82 -17.37
N SER A 54 -13.58 5.77 -16.96
CA SER A 54 -12.48 6.26 -17.79
C SER A 54 -11.40 5.19 -18.03
N ARG A 55 -10.57 5.38 -19.07
CA ARG A 55 -9.43 4.52 -19.39
C ARG A 55 -8.33 4.55 -18.32
N GLU A 56 -8.22 5.69 -17.63
CA GLU A 56 -7.17 5.98 -16.63
C GLU A 56 -7.66 5.67 -15.20
N SER A 57 -8.88 5.15 -15.05
CA SER A 57 -9.45 4.81 -13.75
C SER A 57 -8.72 3.61 -13.12
N SER A 58 -8.36 3.73 -11.84
CA SER A 58 -7.81 2.64 -11.03
C SER A 58 -8.72 1.41 -10.96
N GLU A 59 -9.99 1.58 -11.33
CA GLU A 59 -11.03 0.55 -11.35
C GLU A 59 -11.03 -0.34 -12.61
N GLN A 60 -10.16 -0.10 -13.58
CA GLN A 60 -10.01 -0.95 -14.78
C GLN A 60 -9.88 -2.45 -14.44
N PRO A 61 -9.00 -2.89 -13.50
CA PRO A 61 -8.85 -4.31 -13.17
C PRO A 61 -10.09 -4.89 -12.45
N ASN A 62 -10.78 -4.07 -11.67
CA ASN A 62 -12.00 -4.44 -10.96
C ASN A 62 -13.16 -4.66 -11.93
N ILE A 63 -13.29 -3.82 -12.96
CA ILE A 63 -14.28 -3.99 -14.05
C ILE A 63 -13.97 -5.25 -14.87
N GLU A 64 -12.72 -5.50 -15.23
CA GLU A 64 -12.35 -6.72 -15.96
C GLU A 64 -12.59 -7.99 -15.15
N THR A 65 -12.32 -7.96 -13.85
CA THR A 65 -12.58 -9.06 -12.92
C THR A 65 -14.08 -9.27 -12.74
N GLY A 66 -14.85 -8.20 -12.52
CA GLY A 66 -16.31 -8.26 -12.42
C GLY A 66 -16.98 -8.80 -13.68
N LEU A 67 -16.50 -8.41 -14.87
CA LEU A 67 -17.01 -8.91 -16.14
C LEU A 67 -16.69 -10.40 -16.34
N LYS A 68 -15.49 -10.86 -15.95
CA LYS A 68 -15.12 -12.30 -15.97
C LYS A 68 -15.99 -13.12 -15.00
N ILE A 69 -16.25 -12.59 -13.81
CA ILE A 69 -17.13 -13.24 -12.82
C ILE A 69 -18.54 -13.34 -13.41
N ILE A 70 -19.19 -12.21 -13.71
CA ILE A 70 -20.58 -12.19 -14.21
C ILE A 70 -20.75 -13.08 -15.44
N HIS A 71 -19.80 -13.05 -16.40
CA HIS A 71 -19.82 -13.95 -17.55
C HIS A 71 -19.89 -15.41 -17.13
N ARG A 72 -18.99 -15.88 -16.26
CA ARG A 72 -18.99 -17.26 -15.73
C ARG A 72 -20.31 -17.61 -15.03
N GLU A 73 -20.88 -16.68 -14.25
CA GLU A 73 -22.14 -16.96 -13.53
C GLU A 73 -23.36 -17.00 -14.47
N ILE A 74 -23.35 -16.22 -15.56
CA ILE A 74 -24.39 -16.26 -16.61
C ILE A 74 -24.29 -17.53 -17.46
N GLU A 75 -23.07 -17.95 -17.84
CA GLU A 75 -22.81 -19.24 -18.49
C GLU A 75 -23.32 -20.41 -17.67
N GLU A 76 -23.08 -20.39 -16.35
CA GLU A 76 -23.49 -21.41 -15.40
C GLU A 76 -25.02 -21.56 -15.34
N ILE A 77 -25.76 -20.47 -15.12
CA ILE A 77 -27.24 -20.52 -15.05
C ILE A 77 -27.89 -20.83 -16.41
N TYR A 78 -27.25 -20.47 -17.52
CA TYR A 78 -27.70 -20.88 -18.87
C TYR A 78 -27.46 -22.37 -19.13
N THR A 79 -26.27 -22.88 -18.84
CA THR A 79 -25.93 -24.31 -18.96
C THR A 79 -26.85 -25.18 -18.10
N ALA A 80 -27.25 -24.65 -16.94
CA ALA A 80 -28.21 -25.25 -16.02
C ALA A 80 -29.69 -25.13 -16.46
N GLY A 81 -29.98 -24.54 -17.63
CA GLY A 81 -31.35 -24.39 -18.16
C GLY A 81 -32.24 -23.39 -17.40
N MET A 82 -31.66 -22.57 -16.52
CA MET A 82 -32.42 -21.64 -15.68
C MET A 82 -32.89 -20.38 -16.42
N ILE A 83 -32.19 -20.01 -17.49
CA ILE A 83 -32.52 -18.86 -18.32
C ILE A 83 -32.62 -19.32 -19.78
N PRO A 84 -33.62 -18.85 -20.54
CA PRO A 84 -33.80 -19.25 -21.91
C PRO A 84 -32.75 -18.59 -22.82
N LYS A 85 -32.50 -19.16 -24.00
CA LYS A 85 -31.48 -18.71 -24.96
C LYS A 85 -31.68 -17.25 -25.39
N GLU A 86 -32.94 -16.82 -25.42
CA GLU A 86 -33.41 -15.47 -25.73
C GLU A 86 -33.00 -14.44 -24.67
N THR A 87 -32.71 -14.87 -23.43
CA THR A 87 -32.17 -14.03 -22.35
C THR A 87 -30.65 -14.09 -22.28
N TYR A 88 -30.07 -15.28 -22.47
CA TYR A 88 -28.63 -15.51 -22.45
C TYR A 88 -27.91 -14.80 -23.61
N ASN A 89 -28.41 -14.92 -24.85
CA ASN A 89 -27.75 -14.36 -26.04
C ASN A 89 -27.55 -12.82 -25.97
N PRO A 90 -28.57 -12.00 -25.61
CA PRO A 90 -28.37 -10.56 -25.41
C PRO A 90 -27.34 -10.24 -24.32
N CYS A 91 -27.33 -10.99 -23.21
CA CYS A 91 -26.36 -10.78 -22.15
C CYS A 91 -24.93 -11.04 -22.63
N LEU A 92 -24.72 -12.13 -23.39
CA LEU A 92 -23.43 -12.47 -23.98
C LEU A 92 -22.97 -11.45 -25.04
N ASP A 93 -23.89 -10.89 -25.84
CA ASP A 93 -23.59 -9.80 -26.78
C ASP A 93 -23.11 -8.53 -26.06
N LEU A 94 -23.81 -8.13 -24.98
CA LEU A 94 -23.38 -7.01 -24.14
C LEU A 94 -21.99 -7.23 -23.52
N ILE A 95 -21.68 -8.45 -23.04
CA ILE A 95 -20.34 -8.80 -22.53
C ILE A 95 -19.28 -8.67 -23.63
N LYS A 96 -19.54 -9.19 -24.83
CA LYS A 96 -18.61 -9.13 -25.98
C LYS A 96 -18.37 -7.70 -26.44
N LYS A 97 -19.44 -6.89 -26.58
CA LYS A 97 -19.35 -5.47 -26.94
C LYS A 97 -18.62 -4.65 -25.86
N CYS A 98 -18.92 -4.87 -24.58
CA CYS A 98 -18.21 -4.24 -23.47
C CYS A 98 -16.71 -4.56 -23.48
N LYS A 99 -16.34 -5.84 -23.64
CA LYS A 99 -14.93 -6.25 -23.76
C LYS A 99 -14.24 -5.64 -25.00
N SER A 100 -14.92 -5.59 -26.15
CA SER A 100 -14.40 -4.99 -27.39
C SER A 100 -14.20 -3.48 -27.30
N PHE A 101 -15.08 -2.78 -26.59
CA PHE A 101 -14.92 -1.37 -26.24
C PHE A 101 -13.74 -1.18 -25.28
N ARG A 102 -13.71 -1.87 -24.14
CA ARG A 102 -12.71 -1.69 -23.07
C ARG A 102 -11.26 -2.02 -23.47
N LEU A 103 -11.04 -2.77 -24.56
CA LEU A 103 -9.71 -3.00 -25.11
C LEU A 103 -9.12 -1.74 -25.78
N ASN A 104 -9.92 -0.98 -26.52
CA ASN A 104 -9.43 0.10 -27.41
C ASN A 104 -10.01 1.49 -27.08
N HIS A 105 -11.02 1.58 -26.21
CA HIS A 105 -11.76 2.80 -25.85
C HIS A 105 -12.35 3.59 -27.04
N ASP A 106 -12.69 2.86 -28.10
CA ASP A 106 -13.27 3.43 -29.33
C ASP A 106 -14.66 4.05 -29.07
N LYS A 107 -14.89 5.26 -29.60
CA LYS A 107 -16.11 6.04 -29.34
C LYS A 107 -17.33 5.44 -30.02
N ASP A 108 -17.21 4.97 -31.26
CA ASP A 108 -18.34 4.41 -32.01
C ASP A 108 -18.78 3.07 -31.39
N LYS A 109 -17.82 2.27 -30.89
CA LYS A 109 -18.11 1.08 -30.06
C LYS A 109 -18.77 1.45 -28.73
N ARG A 110 -18.36 2.53 -28.06
CA ARG A 110 -19.01 3.02 -26.83
C ARG A 110 -20.48 3.37 -27.10
N ASP A 111 -20.73 4.16 -28.13
CA ASP A 111 -22.06 4.67 -28.43
C ASP A 111 -22.98 3.54 -28.94
N ASN A 112 -22.45 2.58 -29.73
CA ASN A 112 -23.16 1.35 -30.10
C ASN A 112 -23.51 0.46 -28.90
N LEU A 113 -22.57 0.29 -27.94
CA LEU A 113 -22.79 -0.48 -26.71
C LEU A 113 -23.85 0.18 -25.83
N LEU A 114 -23.76 1.48 -25.57
CA LEU A 114 -24.76 2.22 -24.79
C LEU A 114 -26.13 2.15 -25.46
N HIS A 115 -26.22 2.37 -26.77
CA HIS A 115 -27.48 2.25 -27.52
C HIS A 115 -28.09 0.84 -27.41
N THR A 116 -27.28 -0.21 -27.60
CA THR A 116 -27.71 -1.62 -27.40
C THR A 116 -28.24 -1.83 -25.97
N THR A 117 -27.54 -1.29 -24.97
CA THR A 117 -27.85 -1.50 -23.55
C THR A 117 -29.11 -0.76 -23.10
N PHE A 118 -29.32 0.48 -23.55
CA PHE A 118 -30.54 1.24 -23.25
C PHE A 118 -31.77 0.70 -23.98
N ASN A 119 -31.62 0.20 -25.22
CA ASN A 119 -32.68 -0.51 -25.93
C ASN A 119 -33.07 -1.81 -25.18
N PHE A 120 -32.10 -2.57 -24.67
CA PHE A 120 -32.36 -3.77 -23.86
C PHE A 120 -33.11 -3.46 -22.55
N LEU A 121 -32.84 -2.29 -21.95
CA LEU A 121 -33.55 -1.77 -20.78
C LEU A 121 -34.89 -1.08 -21.10
N GLN A 122 -35.26 -0.94 -22.39
CA GLN A 122 -36.45 -0.22 -22.86
C GLN A 122 -36.52 1.26 -22.42
N VAL A 123 -35.37 1.90 -22.23
CA VAL A 123 -35.25 3.30 -21.78
C VAL A 123 -35.37 4.24 -22.97
N LYS A 124 -36.15 5.33 -22.84
CA LYS A 124 -36.31 6.30 -23.94
C LYS A 124 -35.01 7.07 -24.17
N LEU A 125 -34.75 7.48 -25.42
CA LEU A 125 -33.51 8.17 -25.80
C LEU A 125 -33.21 9.40 -24.92
N ASN A 126 -34.23 10.20 -24.60
CA ASN A 126 -34.08 11.40 -23.75
C ASN A 126 -33.67 11.04 -22.31
N GLU A 127 -34.21 9.95 -21.76
CA GLU A 127 -33.88 9.44 -20.43
C GLU A 127 -32.46 8.83 -20.42
N ALA A 128 -32.08 8.11 -21.47
CA ALA A 128 -30.73 7.54 -21.64
C ALA A 128 -29.64 8.64 -21.70
N VAL A 129 -29.87 9.71 -22.46
CA VAL A 129 -28.98 10.88 -22.51
C VAL A 129 -28.88 11.56 -21.15
N HIS A 130 -30.00 11.69 -20.43
CA HIS A 130 -30.01 12.24 -19.08
C HIS A 130 -29.17 11.39 -18.10
N ILE A 131 -29.36 10.06 -18.10
CA ILE A 131 -28.59 9.13 -17.25
C ILE A 131 -27.09 9.21 -17.53
N ILE A 132 -26.67 9.25 -18.81
CA ILE A 132 -25.25 9.40 -19.19
C ILE A 132 -24.67 10.72 -18.67
N ASN A 133 -25.39 11.84 -18.85
CA ASN A 133 -24.92 13.15 -18.38
C ASN A 133 -24.81 13.19 -16.85
N MET A 134 -25.73 12.53 -16.15
CA MET A 134 -25.71 12.41 -14.69
C MET A 134 -24.56 11.53 -14.19
N LEU A 135 -24.24 10.42 -14.85
CA LEU A 135 -23.08 9.57 -14.52
C LEU A 135 -21.73 10.28 -14.67
N LYS A 136 -21.63 11.23 -15.60
CA LYS A 136 -20.44 12.08 -15.80
C LYS A 136 -20.25 13.14 -14.70
N ARG A 137 -21.31 13.50 -13.97
CA ARG A 137 -21.25 14.43 -12.83
C ARG A 137 -20.76 13.76 -11.53
N LEU A 138 -20.76 12.43 -11.48
CA LEU A 138 -20.29 11.66 -10.31
C LEU A 138 -18.76 11.65 -10.20
N SER A 139 -18.26 11.51 -8.97
CA SER A 139 -16.86 11.14 -8.72
C SER A 139 -16.58 9.68 -9.10
N ILE A 140 -15.30 9.30 -9.17
CA ILE A 140 -14.89 7.91 -9.44
C ILE A 140 -15.38 7.00 -8.29
N GLU A 141 -15.27 7.46 -7.05
CA GLU A 141 -15.71 6.75 -5.84
C GLU A 141 -17.24 6.54 -5.84
N GLN A 142 -18.01 7.54 -6.27
CA GLN A 142 -19.47 7.42 -6.37
C GLN A 142 -19.88 6.42 -7.46
N ARG A 143 -19.21 6.41 -8.62
CA ARG A 143 -19.43 5.39 -9.67
C ARG A 143 -19.00 3.99 -9.19
N LEU A 144 -17.91 3.89 -8.42
CA LEU A 144 -17.44 2.65 -7.80
C LEU A 144 -18.50 2.09 -6.86
N VAL A 145 -19.05 2.91 -5.95
CA VAL A 145 -20.13 2.50 -5.03
C VAL A 145 -21.38 2.04 -5.80
N LEU A 146 -21.85 2.80 -6.80
CA LEU A 146 -22.98 2.38 -7.64
C LEU A 146 -22.70 1.07 -8.40
N ARG A 147 -21.48 0.88 -8.91
CA ARG A 147 -21.06 -0.35 -9.59
C ARG A 147 -21.05 -1.53 -8.62
N PHE A 148 -20.54 -1.34 -7.41
CA PHE A 148 -20.54 -2.37 -6.37
C PHE A 148 -21.97 -2.75 -5.95
N MET A 149 -22.84 -1.78 -5.66
CA MET A 149 -24.24 -2.00 -5.34
C MET A 149 -24.96 -2.79 -6.45
N THR A 150 -24.77 -2.36 -7.71
CA THR A 150 -25.39 -3.02 -8.87
C THR A 150 -24.83 -4.44 -9.07
N HIS A 151 -23.53 -4.65 -8.85
CA HIS A 151 -22.90 -5.97 -8.90
C HIS A 151 -23.50 -6.91 -7.85
N GLN A 152 -23.63 -6.46 -6.60
CA GLN A 152 -24.23 -7.26 -5.53
C GLN A 152 -25.69 -7.63 -5.82
N LYS A 153 -26.48 -6.75 -6.46
CA LYS A 153 -27.85 -7.09 -6.90
C LYS A 153 -27.87 -8.19 -7.96
N VAL A 154 -26.97 -8.15 -8.94
CA VAL A 154 -26.81 -9.22 -9.95
C VAL A 154 -26.43 -10.52 -9.26
N GLN A 155 -25.39 -10.52 -8.42
CA GLN A 155 -24.92 -11.71 -7.71
C GLN A 155 -25.97 -12.30 -6.77
N ALA A 156 -26.71 -11.49 -6.01
CA ALA A 156 -27.76 -11.96 -5.11
C ALA A 156 -28.91 -12.65 -5.87
N LYS A 157 -29.33 -12.10 -7.02
CA LYS A 157 -30.38 -12.72 -7.86
C LYS A 157 -29.88 -13.98 -8.58
N ILE A 158 -28.63 -14.00 -9.05
CA ILE A 158 -28.01 -15.22 -9.59
C ILE A 158 -27.84 -16.29 -8.50
N ALA A 159 -27.46 -15.91 -7.28
CA ALA A 159 -27.39 -16.82 -6.14
C ALA A 159 -28.78 -17.37 -5.76
N PHE A 160 -29.84 -16.57 -5.85
CA PHE A 160 -31.22 -17.05 -5.72
C PHE A 160 -31.56 -18.10 -6.79
N LEU A 161 -31.24 -17.84 -8.07
CA LEU A 161 -31.37 -18.85 -9.13
C LEU A 161 -30.58 -20.13 -8.78
N ARG A 162 -29.31 -20.02 -8.36
CA ARG A 162 -28.50 -21.17 -7.88
C ARG A 162 -29.14 -21.95 -6.72
N THR A 163 -29.92 -21.33 -5.82
CA THR A 163 -30.64 -22.09 -4.78
C THR A 163 -31.73 -22.99 -5.36
N THR A 164 -32.31 -22.64 -6.51
CA THR A 164 -33.29 -23.47 -7.22
C THR A 164 -32.63 -24.72 -7.82
N LEU A 165 -31.37 -24.62 -8.27
CA LEU A 165 -30.59 -25.75 -8.80
C LEU A 165 -30.37 -26.89 -7.78
N LYS A 166 -30.33 -26.59 -6.48
CA LYS A 166 -30.18 -27.63 -5.44
C LYS A 166 -31.34 -28.62 -5.38
N SER A 167 -32.46 -28.34 -6.04
CA SER A 167 -33.58 -29.28 -6.19
C SER A 167 -33.41 -30.28 -7.33
N HIS A 168 -32.51 -30.03 -8.29
CA HIS A 168 -32.33 -30.83 -9.51
C HIS A 168 -30.89 -31.38 -9.58
N LYS A 169 -30.75 -32.69 -9.37
CA LYS A 169 -29.48 -33.43 -9.17
C LYS A 169 -28.35 -33.01 -10.13
N THR A 170 -27.44 -32.16 -9.65
CA THR A 170 -26.12 -31.92 -10.23
C THR A 170 -25.08 -31.80 -9.11
N THR A 171 -23.98 -32.53 -9.22
CA THR A 171 -23.10 -32.91 -8.09
C THR A 171 -21.96 -31.95 -7.77
N HIS A 172 -21.97 -30.73 -8.31
CA HIS A 172 -20.94 -29.71 -8.03
C HIS A 172 -21.56 -28.31 -7.87
N MET A 173 -22.10 -27.99 -6.70
CA MET A 173 -22.42 -26.61 -6.23
C MET A 173 -22.57 -26.56 -4.69
N GLU A 174 -21.57 -27.06 -3.97
CA GLU A 174 -21.35 -26.60 -2.59
C GLU A 174 -20.66 -25.22 -2.60
N ARG A 175 -20.96 -24.39 -1.59
CA ARG A 175 -20.49 -22.99 -1.45
C ARG A 175 -21.12 -21.96 -2.39
N TYR A 176 -22.44 -21.81 -2.33
CA TYR A 176 -23.06 -20.51 -2.04
C TYR A 176 -24.43 -20.77 -1.42
N HIS A 177 -24.62 -20.35 -0.16
CA HIS A 177 -25.92 -20.27 0.48
C HIS A 177 -26.02 -18.91 1.18
N CYS A 178 -27.18 -18.28 1.01
CA CYS A 178 -27.58 -17.11 1.76
C CYS A 178 -28.09 -17.55 3.15
N ILE A 179 -27.21 -18.10 4.01
CA ILE A 179 -27.58 -18.60 5.35
C ILE A 179 -27.86 -17.45 6.37
N THR A 180 -28.21 -16.27 5.89
CA THR A 180 -28.33 -15.02 6.67
C THR A 180 -29.55 -14.19 6.27
N ASN A 181 -30.73 -14.82 6.16
CA ASN A 181 -32.03 -14.13 6.19
C ASN A 181 -33.13 -15.04 6.80
N PRO A 182 -33.80 -14.69 7.93
CA PRO A 182 -34.52 -15.67 8.76
C PRO A 182 -36.06 -15.53 8.74
N TYR A 183 -36.75 -15.71 7.60
CA TYR A 183 -38.20 -15.41 7.54
C TYR A 183 -39.12 -16.34 6.68
N TYR A 184 -38.73 -17.58 6.36
CA TYR A 184 -39.42 -18.36 5.29
C TYR A 184 -39.68 -19.85 5.56
N VAL A 185 -40.16 -20.22 6.76
CA VAL A 185 -40.37 -21.65 7.14
C VAL A 185 -41.85 -22.09 7.21
N GLU A 186 -42.82 -21.19 7.44
CA GLU A 186 -44.20 -21.62 7.78
C GLU A 186 -45.19 -21.81 6.61
N VAL A 187 -45.01 -21.16 5.46
CA VAL A 187 -46.03 -21.10 4.39
C VAL A 187 -46.23 -22.44 3.64
N LEU A 188 -45.42 -23.47 3.91
CA LEU A 188 -45.38 -24.70 3.10
C LEU A 188 -46.44 -25.77 3.47
N LYS A 189 -47.28 -25.57 4.48
CA LYS A 189 -48.17 -26.63 5.03
C LYS A 189 -49.59 -26.71 4.47
N GLU A 190 -50.19 -25.64 3.95
CA GLU A 190 -51.65 -25.58 3.70
C GLU A 190 -52.12 -26.04 2.29
N LYS A 191 -51.22 -26.35 1.35
CA LYS A 191 -51.59 -26.51 -0.07
C LYS A 191 -52.33 -27.82 -0.44
N ASN A 192 -52.29 -28.87 0.40
CA ASN A 192 -52.48 -30.25 -0.07
C ASN A 192 -53.90 -30.85 0.04
N ALA A 193 -54.94 -30.10 0.42
CA ALA A 193 -56.26 -30.68 0.72
C ALA A 193 -57.33 -30.60 -0.39
N ALA A 194 -57.21 -29.70 -1.38
CA ALA A 194 -58.34 -29.25 -2.20
C ALA A 194 -58.61 -30.06 -3.51
N VAL A 195 -58.22 -31.34 -3.61
CA VAL A 195 -58.13 -32.05 -4.92
C VAL A 195 -59.17 -33.18 -5.13
N HIS A 196 -59.95 -33.58 -4.12
CA HIS A 196 -60.62 -34.90 -4.15
C HIS A 196 -62.11 -34.94 -4.60
N GLU A 197 -62.75 -33.81 -4.89
CA GLU A 197 -64.20 -33.74 -5.18
C GLU A 197 -64.52 -33.42 -6.66
N CYS A 198 -64.36 -34.39 -7.59
CA CYS A 198 -64.71 -34.13 -9.00
C CYS A 198 -65.03 -35.36 -9.91
N ASN A 199 -65.44 -36.53 -9.41
CA ASN A 199 -65.66 -37.70 -10.30
C ASN A 199 -66.85 -38.65 -9.97
N ASN A 200 -67.99 -38.34 -10.58
CA ASN A 200 -68.89 -39.25 -11.35
C ASN A 200 -70.17 -39.91 -10.76
N LEU A 201 -71.16 -40.07 -11.68
CA LEU A 201 -72.42 -40.87 -11.65
C LEU A 201 -73.59 -40.34 -10.79
N LYS A 202 -74.71 -39.78 -11.29
CA LYS A 202 -75.40 -39.70 -12.61
C LYS A 202 -76.12 -41.00 -13.11
N ALA A 203 -77.47 -40.92 -13.17
CA ALA A 203 -78.39 -41.56 -14.15
C ALA A 203 -79.12 -42.93 -13.89
N SER A 204 -79.99 -43.12 -12.87
CA SER A 204 -80.70 -44.43 -12.71
C SER A 204 -82.20 -44.53 -12.30
N VAL A 205 -82.98 -43.48 -11.96
CA VAL A 205 -84.27 -43.68 -11.23
C VAL A 205 -85.58 -43.35 -12.01
N GLN A 206 -85.53 -43.07 -13.32
CA GLN A 206 -86.68 -42.60 -14.13
C GLN A 206 -87.75 -43.68 -14.51
N ALA A 207 -87.92 -44.78 -13.77
CA ALA A 207 -88.49 -46.03 -14.31
C ALA A 207 -89.71 -46.68 -13.59
N VAL A 208 -90.46 -45.97 -12.73
CA VAL A 208 -91.60 -46.55 -11.97
C VAL A 208 -92.92 -45.79 -12.24
N ARG A 209 -93.40 -45.75 -13.50
CA ARG A 209 -94.41 -46.67 -14.04
C ARG A 209 -95.84 -46.55 -13.45
N ASN A 210 -96.61 -45.62 -14.01
CA ASN A 210 -97.85 -45.88 -14.76
C ASN A 210 -98.67 -47.16 -14.39
N SER A 211 -99.79 -47.00 -13.67
CA SER A 211 -101.02 -47.84 -13.62
C SER A 211 -102.02 -47.18 -12.63
N ASN A 212 -103.33 -47.44 -12.56
CA ASN A 212 -104.43 -47.78 -13.48
C ASN A 212 -105.72 -47.23 -12.79
N SER A 213 -106.78 -46.69 -13.41
CA SER A 213 -107.55 -46.98 -14.64
C SER A 213 -108.68 -48.02 -14.52
N GLU A 214 -109.26 -48.24 -13.33
CA GLU A 214 -110.41 -49.17 -13.14
C GLU A 214 -111.64 -48.51 -12.44
N LEU A 215 -111.81 -47.20 -12.63
CA LEU A 215 -112.92 -46.42 -12.04
C LEU A 215 -114.22 -46.45 -12.88
N ASN A 216 -114.15 -46.85 -14.15
CA ASN A 216 -115.15 -46.44 -15.16
C ASN A 216 -116.37 -47.35 -15.34
N GLN A 217 -116.45 -48.54 -14.73
CA GLN A 217 -117.50 -49.51 -15.07
C GLN A 217 -118.63 -49.65 -14.04
N ARG A 218 -118.37 -49.48 -12.74
CA ARG A 218 -119.38 -49.70 -11.68
C ARG A 218 -120.28 -48.49 -11.39
N TYR A 219 -120.09 -47.39 -12.12
CA TYR A 219 -120.70 -46.09 -11.81
C TYR A 219 -122.12 -45.90 -12.37
N SER A 220 -122.57 -46.71 -13.33
CA SER A 220 -123.76 -46.39 -14.13
C SER A 220 -125.09 -46.89 -13.55
N GLU A 221 -125.14 -48.11 -13.00
CA GLU A 221 -126.41 -48.77 -12.67
C GLU A 221 -126.89 -48.54 -11.23
N LEU A 222 -125.97 -48.39 -10.26
CA LEU A 222 -126.34 -48.09 -8.87
C LEU A 222 -126.97 -46.69 -8.70
N PHE A 223 -126.66 -45.79 -9.63
CA PHE A 223 -126.93 -44.34 -9.61
C PHE A 223 -128.42 -43.99 -9.40
N ASN A 224 -129.33 -44.73 -10.04
CA ASN A 224 -130.75 -44.37 -10.07
C ASN A 224 -131.56 -44.85 -8.86
N VAL A 225 -131.19 -45.97 -8.23
CA VAL A 225 -131.88 -46.50 -7.04
C VAL A 225 -131.32 -45.86 -5.76
N HIS A 226 -130.01 -45.62 -5.72
CA HIS A 226 -129.36 -45.00 -4.56
C HIS A 226 -129.86 -43.56 -4.32
N SER A 227 -130.05 -42.77 -5.39
CA SER A 227 -130.39 -41.33 -5.32
C SER A 227 -131.66 -40.96 -4.53
N ARG A 228 -132.62 -41.88 -4.34
CA ARG A 228 -133.85 -41.61 -3.57
C ARG A 228 -133.79 -42.04 -2.11
N LEU A 229 -132.98 -43.06 -1.78
CA LEU A 229 -132.73 -43.45 -0.38
C LEU A 229 -131.59 -42.64 0.26
N LEU A 230 -130.71 -42.04 -0.56
CA LEU A 230 -129.61 -41.21 -0.08
C LEU A 230 -130.10 -40.00 0.72
N ASN A 231 -131.12 -39.28 0.23
CA ASN A 231 -131.41 -37.94 0.71
C ASN A 231 -131.95 -37.89 2.17
N VAL A 232 -132.62 -38.95 2.63
CA VAL A 232 -133.15 -39.04 4.01
C VAL A 232 -132.13 -39.65 4.98
N ASN A 233 -131.21 -40.49 4.48
CA ASN A 233 -130.14 -41.07 5.31
C ASN A 233 -128.89 -40.18 5.41
N LYS A 234 -128.81 -39.11 4.61
CA LYS A 234 -127.69 -38.16 4.57
C LYS A 234 -127.70 -37.20 5.76
N GLU A 235 -128.83 -36.54 6.03
CA GLU A 235 -128.96 -35.59 7.16
C GLU A 235 -128.69 -36.23 8.54
N LEU A 236 -129.04 -37.51 8.71
CA LEU A 236 -128.87 -38.22 9.99
C LEU A 236 -127.44 -38.72 10.25
N ASN A 237 -126.63 -38.92 9.20
CA ASN A 237 -125.23 -39.35 9.35
C ASN A 237 -124.25 -38.17 9.38
N GLU A 238 -124.53 -37.07 8.67
CA GLU A 238 -123.71 -35.84 8.68
C GLU A 238 -123.56 -35.23 10.10
N PHE A 239 -124.52 -35.46 11.01
CA PHE A 239 -124.41 -35.03 12.41
C PHE A 239 -123.52 -35.93 13.28
N LYS A 240 -123.37 -37.22 12.94
CA LYS A 240 -122.54 -38.17 13.73
C LYS A 240 -121.07 -38.09 13.33
N GLU A 241 -120.79 -38.04 12.03
CA GLU A 241 -119.42 -38.09 11.49
C GLU A 241 -118.60 -36.84 11.84
N ASN A 242 -119.23 -35.66 11.90
CA ASN A 242 -118.56 -34.41 12.28
C ASN A 242 -118.02 -34.40 13.73
N ASN A 243 -118.67 -35.11 14.65
CA ASN A 243 -118.24 -35.14 16.06
C ASN A 243 -117.06 -36.10 16.30
N GLU A 244 -116.99 -37.20 15.54
CA GLU A 244 -115.93 -38.21 15.69
C GLU A 244 -114.61 -37.74 15.06
N ASN A 245 -114.68 -37.01 13.93
CA ASN A 245 -113.51 -36.40 13.30
C ASN A 245 -112.90 -35.28 14.17
N LEU A 246 -113.73 -34.41 14.76
CA LEU A 246 -113.26 -33.34 15.66
C LEU A 246 -112.51 -33.88 16.90
N TYR A 247 -112.93 -35.05 17.42
CA TYR A 247 -112.27 -35.72 18.54
C TYR A 247 -110.88 -36.25 18.14
N ASN A 248 -110.78 -36.91 16.99
CA ASN A 248 -109.53 -37.51 16.53
C ASN A 248 -108.47 -36.47 16.13
N ASP A 249 -108.86 -35.36 15.49
CA ASP A 249 -107.94 -34.26 15.16
C ASP A 249 -107.34 -33.61 16.42
N LYS A 250 -108.18 -33.38 17.45
CA LYS A 250 -107.74 -32.84 18.75
C LYS A 250 -106.75 -33.75 19.48
N VAL A 251 -106.91 -35.08 19.36
CA VAL A 251 -105.98 -36.06 19.96
C VAL A 251 -104.64 -36.07 19.21
N ASN A 252 -104.66 -35.99 17.88
CA ASN A 252 -103.44 -36.02 17.06
C ASN A 252 -102.61 -34.72 17.22
N GLU A 253 -103.28 -33.56 17.28
CA GLU A 253 -102.66 -32.26 17.55
C GLU A 253 -101.94 -32.25 18.92
N ASN A 254 -102.58 -32.78 19.97
CA ASN A 254 -101.96 -32.92 21.30
C ASN A 254 -100.73 -33.85 21.30
N LYS A 255 -100.76 -34.92 20.50
CA LYS A 255 -99.64 -35.88 20.39
C LYS A 255 -98.42 -35.26 19.70
N ILE A 256 -98.64 -34.40 18.70
CA ILE A 256 -97.60 -33.61 18.03
C ILE A 256 -97.04 -32.55 18.99
N LEU A 257 -97.90 -31.85 19.74
CA LEU A 257 -97.48 -30.86 20.74
C LEU A 257 -96.64 -31.48 21.87
N THR A 258 -97.03 -32.66 22.36
CA THR A 258 -96.28 -33.40 23.40
C THR A 258 -94.88 -33.75 22.91
N THR A 259 -94.77 -34.36 21.72
CA THR A 259 -93.49 -34.71 21.10
C THR A 259 -92.58 -33.49 20.88
N LYS A 260 -93.14 -32.36 20.43
CA LYS A 260 -92.39 -31.10 20.28
C LYS A 260 -91.91 -30.52 21.61
N ASN A 261 -92.71 -30.63 22.67
CA ASN A 261 -92.36 -30.11 23.99
C ASN A 261 -91.23 -30.95 24.64
N GLU A 262 -91.27 -32.27 24.46
CA GLU A 262 -90.19 -33.17 24.88
C GLU A 262 -88.86 -32.86 24.14
N GLN A 263 -88.91 -32.62 22.83
CA GLN A 263 -87.74 -32.18 22.05
C GLN A 263 -87.19 -30.84 22.54
N LEU A 264 -88.05 -29.85 22.82
CA LEU A 264 -87.65 -28.56 23.37
C LEU A 264 -87.02 -28.67 24.77
N ILE A 265 -87.44 -29.61 25.60
CA ILE A 265 -86.80 -29.87 26.90
C ILE A 265 -85.37 -30.40 26.73
N VAL A 266 -85.14 -31.30 25.76
CA VAL A 266 -83.80 -31.82 25.44
C VAL A 266 -82.90 -30.71 24.90
N THR A 267 -83.34 -29.96 23.88
CA THR A 267 -82.52 -28.89 23.28
C THR A 267 -82.21 -27.76 24.26
N ASN A 268 -83.14 -27.38 25.15
CA ASN A 268 -82.86 -26.39 26.19
C ASN A 268 -81.84 -26.89 27.24
N LYS A 269 -81.78 -28.20 27.49
CA LYS A 269 -80.77 -28.79 28.37
C LYS A 269 -79.39 -28.75 27.71
N GLU A 270 -79.30 -29.16 26.44
CA GLU A 270 -78.06 -29.12 25.65
C GLU A 270 -77.49 -27.70 25.53
N LEU A 271 -78.33 -26.71 25.20
CA LEU A 271 -77.93 -25.29 25.16
C LEU A 271 -77.42 -24.79 26.52
N LYS A 272 -78.04 -25.21 27.62
CA LYS A 272 -77.63 -24.81 28.97
C LYS A 272 -76.28 -25.40 29.39
N ASP A 273 -75.95 -26.60 28.91
CA ASP A 273 -74.66 -27.22 29.18
C ASP A 273 -73.56 -26.65 28.26
N GLN A 274 -73.85 -26.36 26.99
CA GLN A 274 -72.94 -25.59 26.10
C GLN A 274 -72.61 -24.19 26.64
N LEU A 275 -73.58 -23.52 27.28
CA LEU A 275 -73.37 -22.18 27.83
C LEU A 275 -72.39 -22.20 29.02
N LYS A 276 -72.47 -23.22 29.89
CA LYS A 276 -71.49 -23.44 30.97
C LYS A 276 -70.09 -23.78 30.43
N GLU A 277 -70.01 -24.58 29.37
CA GLU A 277 -68.73 -24.92 28.73
C GLU A 277 -68.06 -23.65 28.18
N LYS A 278 -68.83 -22.79 27.52
CA LYS A 278 -68.33 -21.48 27.05
C LYS A 278 -67.84 -20.59 28.19
N GLU A 279 -68.60 -20.45 29.29
CA GLU A 279 -68.19 -19.67 30.46
C GLU A 279 -66.91 -20.20 31.13
N ALA A 280 -66.69 -21.52 31.10
CA ALA A 280 -65.46 -22.14 31.59
C ALA A 280 -64.25 -21.84 30.68
N LEU A 281 -64.43 -21.96 29.36
CA LEU A 281 -63.40 -21.63 28.38
C LEU A 281 -63.02 -20.13 28.39
N GLU A 282 -63.99 -19.24 28.62
CA GLU A 282 -63.75 -17.79 28.70
C GLU A 282 -62.88 -17.43 29.92
N LYS A 283 -63.16 -18.02 31.10
CA LYS A 283 -62.32 -17.88 32.30
C LYS A 283 -60.90 -18.42 32.10
N GLN A 284 -60.77 -19.59 31.45
CA GLN A 284 -59.47 -20.16 31.12
C GLN A 284 -58.68 -19.26 30.15
N GLY A 285 -59.38 -18.64 29.18
CA GLY A 285 -58.80 -17.65 28.27
C GLY A 285 -58.25 -16.42 28.99
N GLU A 286 -59.00 -15.85 29.95
CA GLU A 286 -58.52 -14.72 30.75
C GLU A 286 -57.26 -15.04 31.56
N GLU A 287 -57.17 -16.25 32.11
CA GLU A 287 -56.04 -16.67 32.94
C GLU A 287 -54.78 -16.87 32.11
N ILE A 288 -54.91 -17.50 30.92
CA ILE A 288 -53.82 -17.60 29.92
C ILE A 288 -53.34 -16.21 29.49
N VAL A 289 -54.24 -15.25 29.23
CA VAL A 289 -53.87 -13.88 28.84
C VAL A 289 -53.05 -13.19 29.95
N LYS A 290 -53.43 -13.35 31.22
CA LYS A 290 -52.68 -12.79 32.37
C LYS A 290 -51.27 -13.41 32.47
N GLU A 291 -51.13 -14.72 32.27
CA GLU A 291 -49.83 -15.40 32.29
C GLU A 291 -48.93 -14.94 31.13
N VAL A 292 -49.47 -14.86 29.91
CA VAL A 292 -48.74 -14.37 28.72
C VAL A 292 -48.27 -12.92 28.90
N MET A 293 -49.10 -12.03 29.47
CA MET A 293 -48.69 -10.67 29.79
C MET A 293 -47.54 -10.64 30.82
N ALA A 294 -47.63 -11.43 31.90
CA ALA A 294 -46.58 -11.50 32.91
C ALA A 294 -45.24 -12.03 32.36
N ASN A 295 -45.28 -13.03 31.48
CA ASN A 295 -44.10 -13.59 30.83
C ASN A 295 -43.49 -12.63 29.79
N ASN A 296 -44.30 -11.91 29.01
CA ASN A 296 -43.83 -10.87 28.08
C ASN A 296 -43.08 -9.73 28.79
N VAL A 297 -43.52 -9.33 30.00
CA VAL A 297 -42.80 -8.33 30.81
C VAL A 297 -41.42 -8.85 31.24
N LYS A 298 -41.32 -10.11 31.70
CA LYS A 298 -40.03 -10.73 32.07
C LYS A 298 -39.06 -10.81 30.89
N VAL A 299 -39.54 -11.29 29.73
CA VAL A 299 -38.73 -11.40 28.50
C VAL A 299 -38.21 -10.04 28.04
N THR A 300 -39.04 -8.99 28.13
CA THR A 300 -38.60 -7.60 27.84
C THR A 300 -37.49 -7.15 28.79
N GLN A 301 -37.65 -7.37 30.10
CA GLN A 301 -36.62 -7.00 31.10
C GLN A 301 -35.30 -7.76 30.92
N GLU A 302 -35.34 -9.04 30.55
CA GLU A 302 -34.13 -9.81 30.24
C GLU A 302 -33.45 -9.32 28.95
N ARG A 303 -34.23 -9.01 27.90
CA ARG A 303 -33.73 -8.43 26.67
C ARG A 303 -33.01 -7.10 26.90
N ASP A 304 -33.56 -6.23 27.73
CA ASP A 304 -32.95 -4.93 28.05
C ASP A 304 -31.65 -5.10 28.85
N LYS A 305 -31.62 -6.02 29.84
CA LYS A 305 -30.38 -6.36 30.58
C LYS A 305 -29.28 -6.88 29.63
N ILE A 306 -29.63 -7.80 28.73
CA ILE A 306 -28.71 -8.35 27.73
C ILE A 306 -28.20 -7.23 26.80
N LYS A 307 -29.09 -6.35 26.34
CA LYS A 307 -28.74 -5.21 25.49
C LYS A 307 -27.74 -4.27 26.19
N SER A 308 -28.00 -3.87 27.43
CA SER A 308 -27.08 -3.02 28.19
C SER A 308 -25.73 -3.68 28.46
N ALA A 309 -25.70 -5.01 28.70
CA ALA A 309 -24.44 -5.75 28.84
C ALA A 309 -23.63 -5.77 27.53
N TYR A 310 -24.27 -5.99 26.37
CA TYR A 310 -23.60 -5.90 25.08
C TYR A 310 -23.11 -4.47 24.77
N GLU A 311 -23.90 -3.44 25.07
CA GLU A 311 -23.49 -2.04 24.89
C GLU A 311 -22.29 -1.68 25.78
N ALA A 312 -22.20 -2.22 27.00
CA ALA A 312 -21.04 -2.06 27.88
C ALA A 312 -19.79 -2.77 27.31
N ASN A 313 -19.90 -4.03 26.90
CA ASN A 313 -18.78 -4.79 26.30
C ASN A 313 -18.27 -4.15 25.00
N ILE A 314 -19.18 -3.62 24.15
CA ILE A 314 -18.79 -2.90 22.93
C ILE A 314 -17.99 -1.64 23.27
N LYS A 315 -18.40 -0.86 24.29
CA LYS A 315 -17.65 0.32 24.74
C LYS A 315 -16.28 -0.07 25.30
N GLN A 316 -16.20 -1.13 26.09
CA GLN A 316 -14.94 -1.63 26.65
C GLN A 316 -13.98 -2.03 25.52
N HIS A 317 -14.38 -2.89 24.59
CA HIS A 317 -13.52 -3.31 23.47
C HIS A 317 -13.16 -2.15 22.52
N GLN A 318 -14.02 -1.13 22.40
CA GLN A 318 -13.68 0.10 21.68
C GLN A 318 -12.59 0.92 22.38
N GLU A 319 -12.53 0.92 23.71
CA GLU A 319 -11.47 1.61 24.46
C GLU A 319 -10.17 0.81 24.42
N GLU A 320 -10.22 -0.50 24.71
CA GLU A 320 -9.08 -1.43 24.58
C GLU A 320 -8.44 -1.34 23.18
N SER A 321 -9.26 -1.25 22.13
CA SER A 321 -8.76 -1.10 20.75
C SER A 321 -8.10 0.25 20.48
N LYS A 322 -8.46 1.33 21.19
CA LYS A 322 -7.77 2.64 21.07
C LYS A 322 -6.44 2.61 21.81
N GLU A 323 -6.42 2.05 23.02
CA GLU A 323 -5.21 1.90 23.84
C GLU A 323 -4.17 1.09 23.06
N LEU A 324 -4.54 -0.07 22.51
CA LEU A 324 -3.67 -0.89 21.66
C LEU A 324 -3.20 -0.16 20.40
N LEU A 325 -4.05 0.66 19.75
CA LEU A 325 -3.64 1.47 18.60
C LEU A 325 -2.61 2.56 19.00
N GLN A 326 -2.75 3.14 20.18
CA GLN A 326 -1.82 4.11 20.73
C GLN A 326 -0.48 3.46 21.11
N GLU A 327 -0.49 2.28 21.74
CA GLU A 327 0.72 1.49 22.02
C GLU A 327 1.45 1.09 20.75
N VAL A 328 0.74 0.54 19.74
CA VAL A 328 1.33 0.17 18.44
C VAL A 328 1.95 1.38 17.74
N LYS A 329 1.33 2.56 17.83
CA LYS A 329 1.90 3.80 17.31
C LYS A 329 3.19 4.18 18.06
N SER A 330 3.16 4.18 19.39
CA SER A 330 4.32 4.53 20.22
C SER A 330 5.49 3.56 20.00
N ALA A 331 5.25 2.25 19.98
CA ALA A 331 6.25 1.23 19.70
C ALA A 331 6.84 1.36 18.29
N LYS A 332 6.04 1.78 17.30
CA LYS A 332 6.53 2.07 15.93
C LYS A 332 7.41 3.31 15.88
N GLU A 333 7.06 4.36 16.60
CA GLU A 333 7.88 5.58 16.71
C GLU A 333 9.21 5.24 17.41
N GLU A 334 9.18 4.49 18.51
CA GLU A 334 10.37 4.04 19.23
C GLU A 334 11.27 3.14 18.36
N ALA A 335 10.71 2.15 17.66
CA ALA A 335 11.44 1.29 16.73
C ALA A 335 12.08 2.09 15.58
N THR A 336 11.41 3.12 15.08
CA THR A 336 11.96 4.03 14.06
C THR A 336 13.15 4.82 14.62
N THR A 337 13.04 5.31 15.86
CA THR A 337 14.12 6.01 16.57
C THR A 337 15.33 5.09 16.79
N TYR A 338 15.13 3.84 17.23
CA TYR A 338 16.24 2.88 17.37
C TYR A 338 16.86 2.51 16.03
N GLN A 339 16.08 2.34 14.95
CA GLN A 339 16.63 2.08 13.61
C GLN A 339 17.47 3.27 13.10
N ALA A 340 17.02 4.50 13.32
CA ALA A 340 17.79 5.70 12.97
C ALA A 340 19.07 5.82 13.82
N ALA A 341 18.99 5.58 15.12
CA ALA A 341 20.13 5.59 16.03
C ALA A 341 21.16 4.50 15.67
N LEU A 342 20.70 3.28 15.39
CA LEU A 342 21.54 2.18 14.94
C LEU A 342 22.19 2.49 13.60
N GLY A 343 21.43 3.01 12.62
CA GLY A 343 21.95 3.45 11.33
C GLY A 343 23.06 4.50 11.48
N SER A 344 22.88 5.48 12.37
CA SER A 344 23.91 6.47 12.71
C SER A 344 25.14 5.83 13.36
N ALA A 345 24.93 4.93 14.34
CA ALA A 345 25.98 4.21 15.05
C ALA A 345 26.78 3.25 14.15
N THR A 346 26.17 2.69 13.10
CA THR A 346 26.83 1.74 12.19
C THR A 346 27.34 2.35 10.89
N ASN A 347 26.83 3.51 10.46
CA ASN A 347 27.21 4.11 9.17
C ASN A 347 28.66 4.63 9.16
N ILE A 348 29.54 3.92 8.47
CA ILE A 348 30.94 4.30 8.23
C ILE A 348 31.15 5.31 7.08
N ARG A 349 30.09 5.71 6.36
CA ARG A 349 30.21 6.72 5.30
C ARG A 349 30.04 8.13 5.86
N TRP A 350 30.94 9.02 5.45
CA TRP A 350 30.84 10.45 5.68
C TRP A 350 29.64 11.06 4.94
N SER A 351 29.00 12.07 5.54
CA SER A 351 27.99 12.87 4.84
C SER A 351 28.65 13.94 3.97
N ASP A 352 27.96 14.32 2.88
CA ASP A 352 28.41 15.31 1.90
C ASP A 352 28.72 16.69 2.51
N SER A 353 28.15 16.97 3.70
CA SER A 353 28.37 18.19 4.49
C SER A 353 29.68 18.21 5.29
N THR A 354 30.46 17.12 5.35
CA THR A 354 31.68 17.05 6.16
C THR A 354 32.96 17.27 5.36
N LEU A 355 34.00 17.83 5.98
CA LEU A 355 35.34 17.96 5.39
C LEU A 355 36.01 16.63 5.01
N ASN A 356 35.49 15.50 5.52
CA ASN A 356 36.02 14.17 5.26
C ASN A 356 35.31 13.46 4.10
N ASN A 357 34.35 14.11 3.43
CA ASN A 357 33.73 13.52 2.24
C ASN A 357 34.75 13.46 1.08
N PRO A 358 34.69 12.43 0.21
CA PRO A 358 35.68 12.24 -0.84
C PRO A 358 35.83 13.42 -1.83
N ILE A 359 34.74 14.13 -2.14
CA ILE A 359 34.75 15.26 -3.10
C ILE A 359 35.53 16.44 -2.50
N GLN A 360 35.31 16.74 -1.22
CA GLN A 360 36.06 17.80 -0.53
C GLN A 360 37.54 17.42 -0.37
N ILE A 361 37.86 16.14 -0.12
CA ILE A 361 39.26 15.67 -0.07
C ILE A 361 39.98 15.88 -1.41
N THR A 362 39.36 15.53 -2.54
CA THR A 362 39.94 15.79 -3.87
C THR A 362 40.20 17.29 -4.08
N LYS A 363 39.25 18.16 -3.71
CA LYS A 363 39.39 19.61 -3.80
C LYS A 363 40.49 20.16 -2.88
N ASP A 364 40.61 19.64 -1.66
CA ASP A 364 41.67 20.00 -0.71
C ASP A 364 43.06 19.57 -1.23
N ILE A 365 43.14 18.43 -1.93
CA ILE A 365 44.37 17.99 -2.61
C ILE A 365 44.74 18.94 -3.75
N GLU A 366 43.79 19.34 -4.60
CA GLU A 366 44.02 20.31 -5.69
C GLU A 366 44.50 21.67 -5.14
N ASN A 367 43.87 22.16 -4.06
CA ASN A 367 44.29 23.39 -3.38
C ASN A 367 45.71 23.27 -2.79
N LEU A 368 46.07 22.12 -2.22
CA LEU A 368 47.42 21.85 -1.72
C LEU A 368 48.44 21.76 -2.86
N GLN A 369 48.12 21.14 -3.99
CA GLN A 369 48.96 21.08 -5.19
C GLN A 369 49.26 22.48 -5.73
N HIS A 370 48.25 23.35 -5.79
CA HIS A 370 48.43 24.75 -6.22
C HIS A 370 49.32 25.52 -5.23
N SER A 371 49.01 25.45 -3.94
CA SER A 371 49.78 26.09 -2.85
C SER A 371 51.25 25.63 -2.83
N LEU A 372 51.49 24.33 -3.04
CA LEU A 372 52.84 23.77 -3.16
C LEU A 372 53.57 24.29 -4.41
N THR A 373 52.87 24.43 -5.54
CA THR A 373 53.46 24.91 -6.80
C THR A 373 53.97 26.34 -6.69
N ASP A 374 53.20 27.24 -6.06
CA ASP A 374 53.67 28.60 -5.79
C ASP A 374 54.75 28.65 -4.71
N PHE A 375 54.56 27.93 -3.59
CA PHE A 375 55.53 27.92 -2.50
C PHE A 375 56.91 27.38 -2.91
N THR A 376 56.96 26.39 -3.81
CA THR A 376 58.19 25.76 -4.32
C THR A 376 58.77 26.40 -5.58
N LYS A 377 58.16 27.48 -6.07
CA LYS A 377 58.62 28.22 -7.25
C LYS A 377 60.09 28.61 -7.12
N VAL A 378 60.88 28.31 -8.16
CA VAL A 378 62.30 28.69 -8.27
C VAL A 378 62.58 29.63 -9.46
N LYS A 379 61.53 30.16 -10.09
CA LYS A 379 61.62 31.10 -11.21
C LYS A 379 61.28 32.52 -10.74
N GLY A 380 62.23 33.44 -10.91
CA GLY A 380 62.06 34.87 -10.64
C GLY A 380 63.40 35.55 -10.36
N LYS A 381 63.46 36.89 -10.49
CA LYS A 381 64.68 37.67 -10.20
C LYS A 381 65.10 37.64 -8.72
N THR A 382 64.16 37.34 -7.82
CA THR A 382 64.37 37.34 -6.35
C THR A 382 64.76 35.96 -5.79
N ILE A 383 65.04 34.98 -6.65
CA ILE A 383 65.41 33.61 -6.24
C ILE A 383 66.70 33.20 -6.94
N LYS A 384 67.69 32.79 -6.15
CA LYS A 384 68.94 32.17 -6.61
C LYS A 384 68.89 30.67 -6.31
N ILE A 385 69.42 29.84 -7.20
CA ILE A 385 69.42 28.38 -7.07
C ILE A 385 70.84 27.90 -6.87
N ASN A 386 71.03 26.92 -5.99
CA ASN A 386 72.26 26.14 -5.90
C ASN A 386 72.11 24.90 -6.80
N GLU A 387 72.64 24.96 -8.02
CA GLU A 387 72.44 23.90 -9.02
C GLU A 387 73.08 22.57 -8.61
N ASP A 388 74.21 22.57 -7.89
CA ASP A 388 74.88 21.32 -7.50
C ASP A 388 74.17 20.65 -6.32
N ALA A 389 73.68 21.42 -5.35
CA ALA A 389 72.77 20.90 -4.33
C ALA A 389 71.46 20.38 -4.94
N ALA A 390 70.93 21.06 -5.97
CA ALA A 390 69.73 20.63 -6.68
C ALA A 390 69.94 19.29 -7.42
N LYS A 391 71.08 19.11 -8.10
CA LYS A 391 71.48 17.84 -8.72
C LYS A 391 71.57 16.73 -7.66
N GLN A 392 72.16 17.00 -6.49
CA GLN A 392 72.23 16.03 -5.40
C GLN A 392 70.84 15.59 -4.90
N LEU A 393 69.91 16.52 -4.68
CA LEU A 393 68.54 16.18 -4.26
C LEU A 393 67.81 15.31 -5.30
N LEU A 394 68.02 15.59 -6.59
CA LEU A 394 67.46 14.78 -7.67
C LEU A 394 68.10 13.39 -7.74
N ALA A 395 69.40 13.28 -7.47
CA ALA A 395 70.10 12.00 -7.37
C ALA A 395 69.65 11.17 -6.16
N ASP A 396 69.38 11.80 -5.01
CA ASP A 396 68.81 11.15 -3.81
C ASP A 396 67.44 10.52 -4.13
N TYR A 397 66.63 11.20 -4.96
CA TYR A 397 65.38 10.67 -5.51
C TYR A 397 65.54 9.72 -6.72
N LYS A 398 66.77 9.42 -7.14
CA LYS A 398 67.14 8.52 -8.25
C LYS A 398 66.61 8.97 -9.63
N CYS A 399 66.45 10.28 -9.81
CA CYS A 399 66.23 10.92 -11.11
C CYS A 399 67.37 10.57 -12.09
N LYS A 400 67.06 10.29 -13.36
CA LYS A 400 68.05 9.95 -14.40
C LYS A 400 67.94 10.79 -15.68
N ALA A 401 67.10 11.83 -15.71
CA ALA A 401 67.14 12.81 -16.79
C ALA A 401 68.50 13.53 -16.86
N ILE A 402 68.96 13.78 -18.09
CA ILE A 402 70.06 14.70 -18.36
C ILE A 402 69.39 16.06 -18.51
N LEU A 403 69.62 16.96 -17.55
CA LEU A 403 68.86 18.22 -17.41
C LEU A 403 69.68 19.42 -17.85
N ASP A 404 69.09 20.29 -18.67
CA ASP A 404 69.64 21.62 -18.93
C ASP A 404 69.35 22.62 -17.77
N SER A 405 69.88 23.85 -17.88
CA SER A 405 69.74 24.90 -16.85
C SER A 405 68.32 25.50 -16.72
N LYS A 406 67.40 25.15 -17.62
CA LYS A 406 65.97 25.52 -17.59
C LYS A 406 65.12 24.37 -17.05
N GLU A 407 65.44 23.14 -17.43
CA GLU A 407 64.79 21.91 -16.96
C GLU A 407 65.09 21.61 -15.50
N ILE A 408 66.35 21.81 -15.05
CA ILE A 408 66.75 21.65 -13.65
C ILE A 408 65.89 22.48 -12.70
N LYS A 409 65.39 23.65 -13.15
CA LYS A 409 64.50 24.52 -12.38
C LYS A 409 63.10 23.93 -12.20
N ASN A 410 62.57 23.26 -13.23
CA ASN A 410 61.28 22.56 -13.13
C ASN A 410 61.42 21.32 -12.23
N TYR A 411 62.48 20.53 -12.44
CA TYR A 411 62.76 19.34 -11.64
C TYR A 411 63.00 19.68 -10.17
N LEU A 412 63.77 20.73 -9.87
CA LEU A 412 63.97 21.22 -8.50
C LEU A 412 62.67 21.67 -7.84
N ALA A 413 61.80 22.41 -8.54
CA ALA A 413 60.52 22.81 -7.98
C ALA A 413 59.71 21.58 -7.54
N GLY A 414 59.57 20.57 -8.41
CA GLY A 414 58.94 19.30 -8.05
C GLY A 414 59.65 18.57 -6.90
N ALA A 415 60.98 18.53 -6.90
CA ALA A 415 61.75 17.87 -5.83
C ALA A 415 61.52 18.53 -4.47
N LEU A 416 61.38 19.86 -4.44
CA LEU A 416 61.00 20.60 -3.24
C LEU A 416 59.56 20.26 -2.79
N GLN A 417 58.59 20.11 -3.71
CA GLN A 417 57.20 19.72 -3.36
C GLN A 417 57.19 18.36 -2.65
N ARG A 418 57.88 17.38 -3.23
CA ARG A 418 58.04 16.05 -2.64
C ARG A 418 58.73 16.10 -1.29
N MET A 419 59.86 16.79 -1.18
CA MET A 419 60.61 16.94 0.08
C MET A 419 59.74 17.53 1.20
N ILE A 420 58.90 18.52 0.87
CA ILE A 420 57.95 19.14 1.81
C ILE A 420 56.89 18.12 2.24
N LEU A 421 56.22 17.46 1.30
CA LEU A 421 55.18 16.47 1.59
C LEU A 421 55.72 15.28 2.40
N GLU A 422 56.86 14.71 2.01
CA GLU A 422 57.53 13.66 2.78
C GLU A 422 57.90 14.14 4.20
N THR A 423 58.32 15.41 4.36
CA THR A 423 58.64 15.97 5.69
C THR A 423 57.39 16.19 6.54
N ILE A 424 56.26 16.58 5.95
CA ILE A 424 54.97 16.77 6.65
C ILE A 424 54.37 15.41 7.03
N PHE A 425 54.27 14.47 6.09
CA PHE A 425 53.67 13.16 6.34
C PHE A 425 54.51 12.33 7.32
N HIS A 426 55.85 12.35 7.21
CA HIS A 426 56.72 11.71 8.20
C HIS A 426 56.60 12.33 9.60
N PHE A 427 56.35 13.63 9.70
CA PHE A 427 56.05 14.28 10.97
C PHE A 427 54.71 13.79 11.54
N ALA A 428 53.67 13.68 10.69
CA ALA A 428 52.35 13.20 11.10
C ALA A 428 52.36 11.72 11.52
N ASP A 429 53.04 10.85 10.77
CA ASP A 429 53.32 9.45 11.16
C ASP A 429 54.13 9.36 12.48
N GLY A 430 54.88 10.41 12.81
CA GLY A 430 55.67 10.53 14.04
C GLY A 430 54.86 10.89 15.29
N LEU A 431 53.62 11.40 15.17
CA LEU A 431 52.83 11.92 16.30
C LEU A 431 52.66 10.89 17.43
N PHE A 432 52.36 9.63 17.10
CA PHE A 432 52.24 8.55 18.10
C PHE A 432 53.51 8.42 18.97
N LYS A 433 54.69 8.56 18.37
CA LYS A 433 55.98 8.43 19.07
C LYS A 433 56.26 9.62 19.99
N TYR A 434 55.82 10.83 19.62
CA TYR A 434 56.04 12.01 20.46
C TYR A 434 55.29 11.90 21.80
N ALA A 435 54.06 11.39 21.82
CA ALA A 435 53.37 11.09 23.06
C ALA A 435 53.94 9.87 23.79
N LYS A 436 54.29 8.79 23.07
CA LYS A 436 54.90 7.58 23.68
C LYS A 436 56.20 7.87 24.45
N HIS A 437 56.98 8.85 23.98
CA HIS A 437 58.27 9.24 24.59
C HIS A 437 58.19 10.50 25.47
N ALA A 438 56.99 11.04 25.70
CA ALA A 438 56.81 12.17 26.59
C ALA A 438 56.67 11.70 28.04
N ASN A 439 57.48 12.25 28.95
CA ASN A 439 57.48 11.89 30.37
C ASN A 439 56.23 12.39 31.12
N SER A 440 55.53 13.39 30.58
CA SER A 440 54.33 13.99 31.19
C SER A 440 53.44 14.64 30.13
N PHE A 441 52.15 14.78 30.43
CA PHE A 441 51.22 15.50 29.56
C PHE A 441 51.71 16.92 29.26
N SER A 442 51.49 17.36 28.03
CA SER A 442 51.81 18.71 27.57
C SER A 442 50.80 19.08 26.48
N ASP A 443 50.11 20.19 26.66
CA ASP A 443 49.13 20.72 25.70
C ASP A 443 49.73 20.94 24.30
N LYS A 444 51.03 21.26 24.24
CA LYS A 444 51.81 21.40 22.99
C LYS A 444 51.93 20.10 22.17
N LEU A 445 51.52 18.96 22.74
CA LEU A 445 51.51 17.62 22.15
C LEU A 445 50.10 17.00 22.18
N LEU A 446 49.04 17.79 22.34
CA LEU A 446 47.67 17.28 22.49
C LEU A 446 47.26 16.35 21.34
N GLU A 447 47.58 16.69 20.10
CA GLU A 447 47.28 15.87 18.91
C GLU A 447 48.04 14.55 18.95
N SER A 448 49.28 14.56 19.47
CA SER A 448 50.10 13.37 19.66
C SER A 448 49.50 12.44 20.71
N TYR A 449 49.00 12.99 21.81
CA TYR A 449 48.31 12.23 22.86
C TYR A 449 46.99 11.65 22.38
N ILE A 450 46.21 12.41 21.61
CA ILE A 450 44.96 11.93 21.00
C ILE A 450 45.26 10.74 20.06
N VAL A 451 46.25 10.86 19.16
CA VAL A 451 46.68 9.75 18.28
C VAL A 451 47.15 8.54 19.08
N TYR A 452 47.92 8.75 20.15
CA TYR A 452 48.44 7.68 21.00
C TYR A 452 47.34 6.89 21.71
N TYR A 453 46.46 7.56 22.46
CA TYR A 453 45.39 6.88 23.18
C TYR A 453 44.31 6.30 22.26
N ALA A 454 44.00 6.95 21.14
CA ALA A 454 43.09 6.41 20.13
C ALA A 454 43.64 5.11 19.52
N SER A 455 44.95 5.01 19.28
CA SER A 455 45.57 3.79 18.73
C SER A 455 45.36 2.59 19.66
N TYR A 456 45.58 2.76 20.97
CA TYR A 456 45.28 1.72 21.97
C TYR A 456 43.79 1.40 22.07
N LEU A 457 42.91 2.40 22.00
CA LEU A 457 41.47 2.17 22.05
C LEU A 457 40.98 1.37 20.82
N ILE A 458 41.54 1.64 19.64
CA ILE A 458 41.31 0.86 18.40
C ILE A 458 41.85 -0.57 18.57
N GLU A 459 43.03 -0.76 19.16
CA GLU A 459 43.59 -2.09 19.45
C GLU A 459 42.69 -2.90 20.39
N TYR A 460 42.33 -2.34 21.54
CA TYR A 460 41.49 -3.02 22.53
C TYR A 460 40.06 -3.29 22.02
N THR A 461 39.49 -2.40 21.20
CA THR A 461 38.18 -2.66 20.59
C THR A 461 38.24 -3.71 19.48
N ASN A 462 39.33 -3.80 18.70
CA ASN A 462 39.54 -4.93 17.79
C ASN A 462 39.66 -6.26 18.56
N ILE A 463 40.38 -6.28 19.69
CA ILE A 463 40.48 -7.46 20.56
C ILE A 463 39.10 -7.83 21.11
N LEU A 464 38.30 -6.85 21.57
CA LEU A 464 36.93 -7.07 22.03
C LEU A 464 36.08 -7.77 20.95
N THR A 465 36.07 -7.23 19.73
CA THR A 465 35.31 -7.76 18.58
C THR A 465 35.77 -9.15 18.12
N THR A 466 37.05 -9.50 18.29
CA THR A 466 37.62 -10.77 17.80
C THR A 466 37.71 -11.89 18.83
N THR A 467 37.66 -11.58 20.14
CA THR A 467 37.89 -12.56 21.22
C THR A 467 36.70 -12.83 22.13
N ARG A 468 35.64 -12.02 22.07
CA ARG A 468 34.44 -12.18 22.93
C ARG A 468 33.25 -12.66 22.13
N GLU A 469 32.33 -13.34 22.82
CA GLU A 469 31.07 -13.76 22.24
C GLU A 469 30.15 -12.54 22.04
N GLY A 470 29.71 -12.35 20.80
CA GLY A 470 28.91 -11.21 20.37
C GLY A 470 29.01 -11.07 18.84
N LYS A 471 27.93 -10.65 18.20
CA LYS A 471 27.88 -10.40 16.74
C LYS A 471 27.07 -9.15 16.41
N ASP A 472 26.98 -8.21 17.35
CA ASP A 472 26.27 -6.96 17.11
C ASP A 472 27.08 -6.07 16.14
N SER A 473 26.36 -5.33 15.31
CA SER A 473 26.97 -4.49 14.27
C SER A 473 27.69 -3.26 14.82
N VAL A 474 27.40 -2.83 16.06
CA VAL A 474 28.00 -1.64 16.67
C VAL A 474 29.42 -1.95 17.14
N THR A 475 29.61 -3.02 17.91
CA THR A 475 30.93 -3.52 18.34
C THR A 475 31.79 -3.85 17.12
N ALA A 476 31.21 -4.45 16.07
CA ALA A 476 31.90 -4.76 14.82
C ALA A 476 32.52 -3.52 14.13
N VAL A 477 31.82 -2.38 14.07
CA VAL A 477 32.35 -1.15 13.45
C VAL A 477 33.03 -0.19 14.43
N THR A 478 32.99 -0.45 15.74
CA THR A 478 33.52 0.46 16.77
C THR A 478 34.99 0.86 16.55
N PRO A 479 35.93 -0.06 16.23
CA PRO A 479 37.33 0.31 15.97
C PRO A 479 37.47 1.27 14.77
N VAL A 480 36.65 1.09 13.73
CA VAL A 480 36.59 1.97 12.56
C VAL A 480 36.04 3.34 12.97
N LYS A 481 34.90 3.38 13.68
CA LYS A 481 34.27 4.63 14.13
C LYS A 481 35.19 5.47 15.02
N ILE A 482 35.92 4.85 15.95
CA ILE A 482 36.92 5.55 16.79
C ILE A 482 37.96 6.22 15.90
N ARG A 483 38.55 5.46 14.96
CA ARG A 483 39.54 5.96 13.99
C ARG A 483 38.98 7.14 13.20
N GLN A 484 37.82 6.96 12.58
CA GLN A 484 37.14 7.97 11.77
C GLN A 484 36.90 9.27 12.53
N GLN A 485 36.29 9.22 13.71
CA GLN A 485 35.93 10.42 14.48
C GLN A 485 37.18 11.13 15.03
N VAL A 486 38.18 10.38 15.53
CA VAL A 486 39.42 10.97 16.03
C VAL A 486 40.18 11.69 14.92
N TYR A 487 40.40 11.02 13.78
CA TYR A 487 41.15 11.62 12.69
C TYR A 487 40.38 12.75 12.00
N ALA A 488 39.04 12.68 11.91
CA ALA A 488 38.21 13.78 11.45
C ALA A 488 38.31 15.03 12.35
N ALA A 489 38.26 14.85 13.67
CA ALA A 489 38.40 15.94 14.64
C ALA A 489 39.80 16.58 14.56
N LEU A 490 40.86 15.77 14.44
CA LEU A 490 42.22 16.25 14.26
C LEU A 490 42.42 16.98 12.92
N GLY A 491 41.83 16.50 11.82
CA GLY A 491 41.84 17.16 10.52
C GLY A 491 41.17 18.54 10.56
N SER A 492 40.05 18.68 11.29
CA SER A 492 39.33 19.95 11.42
C SER A 492 39.95 20.93 12.41
N ARG A 493 40.55 20.46 13.53
CA ARG A 493 40.94 21.32 14.66
C ARG A 493 42.39 21.20 15.13
N GLY A 494 43.05 20.07 14.93
CA GLY A 494 44.33 19.74 15.58
C GLY A 494 45.45 20.75 15.34
N PHE A 495 45.57 21.30 14.13
CA PHE A 495 46.60 22.31 13.81
C PHE A 495 46.04 23.64 13.30
N ALA A 496 44.77 23.93 13.59
CA ALA A 496 44.07 25.13 13.12
C ALA A 496 44.69 26.45 13.67
N ASN A 497 45.31 26.41 14.85
CA ASN A 497 45.94 27.58 15.47
C ASN A 497 47.15 28.07 14.65
N SER A 498 47.17 29.36 14.30
CA SER A 498 48.25 30.04 13.56
C SER A 498 49.61 29.98 14.27
N ASN A 499 49.62 29.88 15.59
CA ASN A 499 50.81 29.86 16.45
C ASN A 499 51.13 28.49 17.07
N HIS A 500 50.63 27.39 16.48
CA HIS A 500 50.84 26.04 17.01
C HIS A 500 52.34 25.65 17.09
N PRO A 501 52.90 25.31 18.28
CA PRO A 501 54.36 25.14 18.45
C PRO A 501 54.99 24.09 17.53
N LEU A 502 54.33 22.95 17.34
CA LEU A 502 54.80 21.91 16.42
C LEU A 502 54.80 22.36 14.95
N VAL A 503 53.82 23.20 14.56
CA VAL A 503 53.78 23.77 13.20
C VAL A 503 54.92 24.77 13.03
N SER A 504 55.19 25.62 14.03
CA SER A 504 56.32 26.56 13.99
C SER A 504 57.68 25.83 13.88
N GLN A 505 57.86 24.71 14.60
CA GLN A 505 59.05 23.86 14.46
C GLN A 505 59.16 23.25 13.05
N LEU A 506 58.04 22.77 12.50
CA LEU A 506 57.98 22.16 11.16
C LEU A 506 58.22 23.20 10.04
N VAL A 507 57.70 24.43 10.20
CA VAL A 507 58.00 25.59 9.34
C VAL A 507 59.50 25.83 9.29
N ASN A 508 60.15 26.02 10.45
CA ASN A 508 61.58 26.29 10.52
C ASN A 508 62.40 25.16 9.89
N LYS A 509 62.02 23.89 10.15
CA LYS A 509 62.67 22.69 9.59
C LYS A 509 62.54 22.62 8.06
N ILE A 510 61.39 23.00 7.50
CA ILE A 510 61.16 23.00 6.05
C ILE A 510 61.91 24.15 5.39
N LEU A 511 61.85 25.37 5.91
CA LEU A 511 62.58 26.52 5.36
C LEU A 511 64.08 26.27 5.35
N PHE A 512 64.67 25.82 6.46
CA PHE A 512 66.09 25.45 6.56
C PHE A 512 66.50 24.33 5.60
N LYS A 513 65.60 23.38 5.29
CA LYS A 513 65.85 22.39 4.23
C LYS A 513 65.86 23.04 2.84
N MET A 514 64.92 23.93 2.55
CA MET A 514 64.81 24.60 1.24
C MET A 514 65.97 25.55 0.94
N GLU A 515 66.48 26.25 1.94
CA GLU A 515 67.61 27.19 1.85
C GLU A 515 68.87 26.57 1.24
N LYS A 516 69.06 25.25 1.40
CA LYS A 516 70.18 24.51 0.80
C LYS A 516 70.14 24.49 -0.73
N TYR A 517 68.95 24.59 -1.32
CA TYR A 517 68.70 24.41 -2.76
C TYR A 517 68.29 25.71 -3.45
N ARG A 518 67.58 26.61 -2.74
CA ARG A 518 67.23 27.95 -3.21
C ARG A 518 67.42 28.99 -2.12
N GLU A 519 67.91 30.15 -2.51
CA GLU A 519 68.01 31.35 -1.68
C GLU A 519 66.96 32.36 -2.17
N VAL A 520 66.15 32.88 -1.25
CA VAL A 520 65.29 34.05 -1.50
C VAL A 520 66.09 35.28 -1.11
N ILE A 521 66.37 36.16 -2.07
CA ILE A 521 67.26 37.32 -1.87
C ILE A 521 66.52 38.47 -1.16
N ASP A 522 65.22 38.57 -1.43
CA ASP A 522 64.31 39.64 -1.03
C ASP A 522 63.78 39.43 0.40
N ASP A 523 64.05 40.37 1.31
CA ASP A 523 63.73 40.26 2.74
C ASP A 523 62.23 40.40 3.06
N GLU A 524 61.46 41.15 2.27
CA GLU A 524 60.00 41.20 2.44
C GLU A 524 59.40 39.83 2.11
N LYS A 525 59.84 39.23 1.00
CA LYS A 525 59.41 37.88 0.59
C LYS A 525 59.84 36.78 1.54
N LYS A 526 60.94 36.93 2.30
CA LYS A 526 61.30 35.97 3.36
C LYS A 526 60.23 35.92 4.47
N ASN A 527 59.62 37.04 4.81
CA ASN A 527 58.56 37.10 5.81
C ASN A 527 57.25 36.49 5.29
N GLU A 528 56.85 36.82 4.06
CA GLU A 528 55.69 36.20 3.38
C GLU A 528 55.84 34.67 3.30
N LEU A 529 57.03 34.20 2.89
CA LEU A 529 57.36 32.78 2.77
C LEU A 529 57.12 32.01 4.08
N ARG A 530 57.35 32.62 5.24
CA ARG A 530 57.11 31.97 6.53
C ARG A 530 55.61 31.79 6.81
N SER A 531 54.78 32.75 6.41
CA SER A 531 53.32 32.66 6.49
C SER A 531 52.80 31.55 5.57
N ASP A 532 53.28 31.51 4.33
CA ASP A 532 52.85 30.52 3.34
C ASP A 532 53.31 29.09 3.67
N ALA A 533 54.53 28.94 4.21
CA ALA A 533 54.97 27.67 4.79
C ALA A 533 53.99 27.16 5.86
N GLY A 534 53.52 28.07 6.73
CA GLY A 534 52.50 27.75 7.74
C GLY A 534 51.15 27.33 7.16
N LYS A 535 50.72 27.89 6.02
CA LYS A 535 49.50 27.48 5.32
C LYS A 535 49.65 26.08 4.69
N VAL A 536 50.73 25.89 3.91
CA VAL A 536 51.05 24.61 3.23
C VAL A 536 51.17 23.46 4.23
N ILE A 537 51.85 23.69 5.37
CA ILE A 537 52.01 22.67 6.41
C ILE A 537 50.66 22.28 7.03
N ARG A 538 49.79 23.26 7.34
CA ARG A 538 48.46 22.96 7.88
C ARG A 538 47.61 22.16 6.91
N ALA A 539 47.57 22.58 5.65
CA ALA A 539 46.84 21.86 4.60
C ALA A 539 47.37 20.42 4.42
N GLY A 540 48.70 20.21 4.46
CA GLY A 540 49.28 18.87 4.42
C GLY A 540 48.97 18.00 5.64
N LEU A 541 48.95 18.57 6.85
CA LEU A 541 48.59 17.85 8.08
C LEU A 541 47.09 17.52 8.13
N GLN A 542 46.23 18.48 7.78
CA GLN A 542 44.78 18.28 7.60
C GLN A 542 44.52 17.15 6.61
N LEU A 543 45.15 17.19 5.42
CA LEU A 543 45.01 16.14 4.42
C LEU A 543 45.41 14.76 4.96
N TRP A 544 46.58 14.64 5.62
CA TRP A 544 47.01 13.37 6.20
C TRP A 544 45.98 12.82 7.20
N PHE A 545 45.41 13.68 8.06
CA PHE A 545 44.34 13.27 8.98
C PHE A 545 43.05 12.85 8.24
N CYS A 546 42.55 13.64 7.28
CA CYS A 546 41.35 13.30 6.50
C CYS A 546 41.50 11.98 5.73
N LEU A 547 42.71 11.65 5.26
CA LEU A 547 43.03 10.37 4.60
C LEU A 547 43.04 9.18 5.58
N LYS A 548 43.48 9.37 6.84
CA LYS A 548 43.36 8.34 7.90
C LYS A 548 41.92 8.15 8.39
N ALA A 549 41.08 9.19 8.23
CA ALA A 549 39.66 9.17 8.55
C ALA A 549 38.78 8.48 7.48
N GLN A 550 39.33 8.07 6.33
CA GLN A 550 38.59 7.29 5.34
C GLN A 550 38.44 5.83 5.77
N GLU A 551 37.38 5.17 5.28
CA GLU A 551 37.17 3.72 5.32
C GLU A 551 36.77 3.27 3.90
N PRO A 552 37.62 2.51 3.18
CA PRO A 552 38.97 2.07 3.55
C PRO A 552 39.97 3.21 3.77
N ILE A 553 41.05 2.96 4.52
CA ILE A 553 42.12 3.95 4.74
C ILE A 553 42.82 4.25 3.41
N ALA A 554 42.95 5.53 3.05
CA ALA A 554 43.63 5.93 1.84
C ALA A 554 45.16 5.73 1.94
N LYS A 555 45.77 5.21 0.87
CA LYS A 555 47.21 5.04 0.72
C LYS A 555 47.83 6.19 -0.07
N ILE A 556 49.02 6.61 0.37
CA ILE A 556 49.88 7.60 -0.29
C ILE A 556 51.05 6.82 -0.90
N GLN A 557 51.18 6.84 -2.23
CA GLN A 557 52.18 6.04 -2.95
C GLN A 557 53.00 6.91 -3.92
N TRP A 558 54.31 6.69 -3.95
CA TRP A 558 55.22 7.36 -4.87
C TRP A 558 55.62 6.42 -5.99
N PHE A 559 55.39 6.80 -7.25
CA PHE A 559 55.91 6.04 -8.39
C PHE A 559 57.45 6.05 -8.35
N LYS A 560 58.04 4.88 -8.61
CA LYS A 560 59.49 4.68 -8.65
C LYS A 560 60.04 5.11 -10.03
N PRO A 561 61.26 5.67 -10.11
CA PRO A 561 61.94 5.87 -11.39
C PRO A 561 62.05 4.54 -12.18
N GLY A 562 61.74 4.57 -13.47
CA GLY A 562 61.63 3.39 -14.34
C GLY A 562 60.25 2.71 -14.36
N ALA A 563 59.29 3.16 -13.54
CA ALA A 563 57.93 2.63 -13.58
C ALA A 563 57.23 2.94 -14.92
N HIS A 564 56.34 2.05 -15.36
CA HIS A 564 55.50 2.29 -16.52
C HIS A 564 54.46 3.37 -16.24
N LEU A 565 54.07 4.10 -17.28
CA LEU A 565 53.06 5.14 -17.19
C LEU A 565 51.66 4.54 -17.34
N GLU A 566 50.82 4.80 -16.34
CA GLU A 566 49.43 4.39 -16.32
C GLU A 566 48.56 5.65 -16.29
N SER A 567 47.94 6.01 -17.40
CA SER A 567 47.22 7.29 -17.57
C SER A 567 46.03 7.49 -16.61
N HIS A 568 45.54 6.41 -16.00
CA HIS A 568 44.49 6.44 -14.99
C HIS A 568 45.04 6.73 -13.57
N LEU A 569 46.33 6.48 -13.30
CA LEU A 569 47.00 6.70 -12.00
C LEU A 569 48.05 7.82 -12.00
N THR A 570 48.52 8.24 -13.18
CA THR A 570 49.60 9.22 -13.35
C THR A 570 49.17 10.38 -14.25
N VAL A 571 49.77 11.55 -14.02
CA VAL A 571 49.63 12.74 -14.86
C VAL A 571 51.00 13.45 -14.97
N GLY A 572 51.26 14.08 -16.11
CA GLY A 572 52.51 14.76 -16.40
C GLY A 572 52.54 15.21 -17.86
N ASN A 573 53.69 15.70 -18.30
CA ASN A 573 53.82 16.29 -19.63
C ASN A 573 54.29 15.25 -20.67
N TRP A 574 53.34 14.56 -21.31
CA TRP A 574 53.57 13.69 -22.47
C TRP A 574 52.38 13.73 -23.43
N GLU A 575 52.65 13.52 -24.71
CA GLU A 575 51.61 13.31 -25.72
C GLU A 575 51.06 11.88 -25.63
N ASN A 576 49.75 11.70 -25.81
CA ASN A 576 49.06 10.42 -25.59
C ASN A 576 49.65 9.25 -26.40
N GLU A 577 50.14 9.50 -27.61
CA GLU A 577 50.72 8.49 -28.51
C GLU A 577 52.07 7.96 -28.01
N ASN A 578 52.83 8.80 -27.28
CA ASN A 578 54.19 8.50 -26.82
C ASN A 578 54.24 7.72 -25.48
N ILE A 579 53.12 7.50 -24.80
CA ILE A 579 53.07 6.95 -23.43
C ILE A 579 53.74 5.57 -23.29
N LYS A 580 53.70 4.73 -24.33
CA LYS A 580 54.31 3.38 -24.32
C LYS A 580 55.85 3.42 -24.35
N GLU A 581 56.45 4.47 -24.91
CA GLU A 581 57.90 4.62 -25.07
C GLU A 581 58.54 5.42 -23.92
N MET A 582 57.72 5.98 -23.03
CA MET A 582 58.12 6.75 -21.87
C MET A 582 58.03 5.92 -20.57
N GLU A 583 58.81 6.29 -19.57
CA GLU A 583 58.77 5.78 -18.21
C GLU A 583 58.83 6.94 -17.20
N VAL A 584 58.38 6.70 -15.96
CA VAL A 584 58.51 7.67 -14.87
C VAL A 584 59.99 7.94 -14.63
N ASP A 585 60.40 9.20 -14.63
CA ASP A 585 61.72 9.59 -14.14
C ASP A 585 61.67 10.04 -12.69
N PHE A 586 60.72 10.92 -12.36
CA PHE A 586 60.58 11.45 -11.01
C PHE A 586 59.11 11.76 -10.67
N ALA A 587 58.58 11.09 -9.66
CA ALA A 587 57.28 11.43 -9.08
C ALA A 587 57.44 12.54 -8.03
N TYR A 588 56.78 13.68 -8.26
CA TYR A 588 56.88 14.88 -7.42
C TYR A 588 55.61 15.18 -6.61
N PHE A 589 54.47 14.59 -6.97
CA PHE A 589 53.29 14.48 -6.12
C PHE A 589 52.81 13.01 -6.08
N PRO A 590 52.35 12.48 -4.93
CA PRO A 590 52.02 11.05 -4.81
C PRO A 590 50.66 10.69 -5.42
N LEU A 591 50.51 9.41 -5.77
CA LEU A 591 49.20 8.77 -5.98
C LEU A 591 48.50 8.65 -4.62
N ILE A 592 47.23 9.05 -4.55
CA ILE A 592 46.40 8.93 -3.35
C ILE A 592 45.13 8.16 -3.72
N MET A 593 44.95 6.97 -3.14
CA MET A 593 43.82 6.07 -3.48
C MET A 593 43.34 5.20 -2.31
N SER A 594 42.08 4.77 -2.35
CA SER A 594 41.52 3.70 -1.50
C SER A 594 41.98 2.31 -1.99
N GLU A 595 42.24 1.38 -1.08
CA GLU A 595 42.71 0.02 -1.44
C GLU A 595 41.63 -0.88 -2.07
N HIS A 596 40.39 -0.81 -1.59
CA HIS A 596 39.38 -1.80 -1.94
C HIS A 596 38.40 -1.32 -3.03
N ASP A 597 38.20 0.00 -3.11
CA ASP A 597 37.22 0.60 -4.04
C ASP A 597 37.84 1.14 -5.34
N ASN A 598 39.17 1.04 -5.49
CA ASN A 598 39.96 1.69 -6.55
C ASN A 598 39.71 3.21 -6.69
N GLN A 599 39.13 3.86 -5.66
CA GLN A 599 38.85 5.28 -5.66
C GLN A 599 40.16 6.08 -5.62
N VAL A 600 40.47 6.77 -6.71
CA VAL A 600 41.64 7.67 -6.82
C VAL A 600 41.23 9.07 -6.37
N PHE A 601 41.74 9.52 -5.22
CA PHE A 601 41.60 10.90 -4.75
C PHE A 601 42.57 11.84 -5.47
N SER A 602 43.73 11.34 -5.91
CA SER A 602 44.68 12.10 -6.73
C SER A 602 45.60 11.19 -7.52
N LYS A 603 45.82 11.53 -8.80
CA LYS A 603 46.85 10.89 -9.63
C LYS A 603 48.24 11.38 -9.21
N ALA A 604 49.24 10.51 -9.29
CA ALA A 604 50.63 10.93 -9.09
C ALA A 604 51.04 11.92 -10.19
N GLN A 605 51.64 13.04 -9.79
CA GLN A 605 52.25 13.96 -10.76
C GLN A 605 53.71 13.57 -10.97
N VAL A 606 54.09 13.34 -12.24
CA VAL A 606 55.39 12.77 -12.61
C VAL A 606 56.06 13.53 -13.75
N PHE A 607 57.39 13.66 -13.67
CA PHE A 607 58.21 13.86 -14.86
C PHE A 607 58.55 12.51 -15.48
N VAL A 608 58.72 12.51 -16.80
CA VAL A 608 58.91 11.31 -17.62
C VAL A 608 60.16 11.42 -18.46
N ARG A 609 60.74 10.27 -18.82
CA ARG A 609 61.83 10.18 -19.79
C ARG A 609 61.61 9.03 -20.77
N PRO A 610 62.22 9.06 -21.96
CA PRO A 610 62.19 7.91 -22.86
C PRO A 610 62.87 6.69 -22.23
N LYS A 611 62.27 5.52 -22.40
CA LYS A 611 62.88 4.21 -22.11
C LYS A 611 64.18 4.07 -22.88
N GLU A 612 65.13 3.29 -22.36
CA GLU A 612 66.43 3.06 -23.03
C GLU A 612 66.25 2.51 -24.46
N ASN A 613 65.33 1.57 -24.65
CA ASN A 613 64.97 1.04 -25.98
C ASN A 613 64.27 2.09 -26.89
N GLY A 614 63.55 3.05 -26.29
CA GLY A 614 62.90 4.17 -27.00
C GLY A 614 63.89 5.24 -27.47
N ARG A 615 64.98 5.47 -26.71
CA ARG A 615 66.09 6.33 -27.15
C ARG A 615 66.71 5.81 -28.46
N ILE A 616 66.93 4.49 -28.56
CA ILE A 616 67.48 3.86 -29.78
C ILE A 616 66.55 4.07 -30.98
N LYS A 617 65.24 3.87 -30.82
CA LYS A 617 64.27 4.15 -31.88
C LYS A 617 64.24 5.61 -32.33
N ARG A 618 64.25 6.57 -31.39
CA ARG A 618 64.29 7.99 -31.73
C ARG A 618 65.58 8.37 -32.47
N PHE A 619 66.73 7.82 -32.06
CA PHE A 619 67.98 8.04 -32.79
C PHE A 619 67.91 7.47 -34.22
N LEU A 620 67.30 6.31 -34.42
CA LEU A 620 67.08 5.75 -35.76
C LEU A 620 66.13 6.61 -36.60
N SER A 621 65.05 7.15 -36.02
CA SER A 621 64.09 8.02 -36.73
C SER A 621 64.61 9.45 -37.01
N TYR A 622 65.78 9.83 -36.50
CA TYR A 622 66.49 11.06 -36.88
C TYR A 622 67.59 10.82 -37.94
N ILE A 623 67.84 9.55 -38.30
CA ILE A 623 68.87 9.12 -39.26
C ILE A 623 68.22 8.59 -40.57
N SER A 624 66.92 8.25 -40.52
CA SER A 624 66.03 8.01 -41.67
C SER A 624 65.33 9.29 -42.14
#